data_AF-A0A182XP31-F1
#
_entry.id   AF-A0A182XP31-F1
#
_cell.length_a   1.000
_cell.length_b   1.000
_cell.length_c   1.000
_cell.angle_alpha   90.00
_cell.angle_beta   90.00
_cell.angle_gamma   90.00
#
_symmetry.space_group_name_H-M   'P 1'
#
loop_
_entity.id
_entity.type
_entity.pdbx_description
1 polymer ?
#
loop_
_entity_poly.entity_id
_entity_poly.type
_entity_poly.pdbx_seq_one_letter_code
_entity_poly.pdbx_strand_id
1 'polypeptide(L)' 'MFKLLLSVYRSRSFSKTPEGDETLIPSAPQNFTVEKILPSTDGTFLALAGPKGVSIIELPRRWGPSGQYQNGKECIICR' A
#
# COMPACT_ATOMS: atom_id res chain seq x y z
N MET A 1 -5.33 -15.16 3.65
CA MET A 1 -4.58 -14.25 2.76
C MET A 1 -5.15 -12.85 2.96
N PHE A 2 -4.44 -11.97 3.68
CA PHE A 2 -4.92 -10.61 3.95
C PHE A 2 -4.71 -9.76 2.70
N LYS A 3 -5.78 -9.57 1.91
CA LYS A 3 -5.77 -8.66 0.76
C LYS A 3 -5.98 -7.24 1.28
N LEU A 4 -4.89 -6.48 1.43
CA LEU A 4 -4.98 -5.06 1.78
C LEU A 4 -5.47 -4.31 0.52
N LEU A 5 -6.78 -4.17 0.37
CA LEU A 5 -7.36 -3.29 -0.64
C LEU A 5 -7.05 -1.85 -0.22
N LEU A 6 -5.95 -1.31 -0.73
CA LEU A 6 -5.54 0.09 -0.56
C LEU A 6 -6.38 1.04 -1.42
N SER A 7 -7.70 0.90 -1.38
CA SER A 7 -8.62 1.96 -1.82
C SER A 7 -8.52 3.19 -0.89
N VAL A 8 -7.91 3.05 0.30
CA VAL A 8 -8.03 4.02 1.41
C VAL A 8 -6.73 4.78 1.71
N TYR A 9 -5.83 4.98 0.73
CA TYR A 9 -4.73 5.95 0.90
C TYR A 9 -4.56 6.91 -0.29
N ARG A 10 -5.65 7.57 -0.67
CA ARG A 10 -5.62 8.67 -1.65
C ARG A 10 -6.35 9.89 -1.10
N SER A 11 -5.67 10.65 -0.25
CA SER A 11 -6.03 12.05 -0.03
C SER A 11 -5.53 12.87 -1.21
N ARG A 12 -6.47 13.53 -1.89
CA ARG A 12 -6.37 14.41 -3.09
C ARG A 12 -6.38 13.71 -4.46
N SER A 13 -7.46 14.01 -5.18
CA SER A 13 -7.69 13.83 -6.62
C SER A 13 -8.11 12.43 -7.05
N PHE A 14 -9.42 12.23 -6.92
CA PHE A 14 -10.21 11.25 -7.63
C PHE A 14 -10.05 11.46 -9.14
N SER A 15 -9.27 10.60 -9.78
CA SER A 15 -9.50 10.19 -11.15
C SER A 15 -9.43 8.66 -11.16
N LYS A 16 -10.57 8.00 -11.43
CA LYS A 16 -10.55 6.63 -11.93
C LYS A 16 -9.66 6.63 -13.16
N THR A 17 -8.42 6.16 -13.04
CA THR A 17 -7.67 5.78 -14.23
C THR A 17 -8.33 4.49 -14.75
N PRO A 18 -8.49 4.34 -16.07
CA PRO A 18 -9.08 3.13 -16.68
C PRO A 18 -8.23 1.86 -16.47
N GLU A 19 -7.05 2.01 -15.87
CA GLU A 19 -6.12 0.96 -15.48
C GLU A 19 -6.40 0.61 -14.00
N GLY A 20 -6.80 -0.63 -13.73
CA GLY A 20 -7.45 -1.09 -12.48
C GLY A 20 -6.66 -0.92 -11.17
N ASP A 21 -7.30 -1.33 -10.06
CA ASP A 21 -6.78 -1.15 -8.70
C ASP A 21 -5.51 -2.00 -8.43
N GLU A 22 -4.48 -1.38 -7.84
CA GLU A 22 -3.25 -2.04 -7.40
C GLU A 22 -3.39 -2.57 -5.96
N THR A 23 -3.01 -3.83 -5.74
CA THR A 23 -3.01 -4.49 -4.42
C THR A 23 -1.59 -4.56 -3.87
N LEU A 24 -1.35 -3.98 -2.69
CA LEU A 24 -0.07 -4.11 -1.98
C LEU A 24 -0.10 -5.29 -1.01
N ILE A 25 0.95 -6.10 -1.05
CA ILE A 25 1.10 -7.33 -0.26
C ILE A 25 2.38 -7.23 0.56
N PRO A 26 2.31 -7.25 1.90
CA PRO A 26 3.50 -7.32 2.74
C PRO A 26 4.33 -8.58 2.43
N SER A 27 5.65 -8.45 2.39
CA SER A 27 6.59 -9.55 2.14
C SER A 27 6.54 -10.63 3.24
N ALA A 28 6.18 -10.22 4.45
CA ALA A 28 6.04 -11.06 5.63
C ALA A 28 4.63 -10.96 6.23
N PRO A 29 4.10 -12.06 6.80
CA PRO A 29 2.82 -12.04 7.49
C PRO A 29 2.88 -11.13 8.73
N GLN A 30 1.77 -10.45 9.01
CA GLN A 30 1.62 -9.64 10.21
C GLN A 30 1.08 -10.51 11.33
N ASN A 31 1.84 -10.68 12.41
CA ASN A 31 1.48 -11.51 13.56
C ASN A 31 0.49 -10.81 14.53
N PHE A 32 -0.23 -9.79 14.04
CA PHE A 32 -1.20 -9.01 14.81
C PHE A 32 -2.32 -8.49 13.90
N THR A 33 -3.47 -8.20 14.52
CA THR A 33 -4.58 -7.55 13.82
C THR A 33 -4.22 -6.10 13.53
N VAL A 34 -4.26 -5.72 12.25
CA VAL A 34 -4.06 -4.34 11.81
C VAL A 34 -5.39 -3.59 11.95
N GLU A 35 -5.38 -2.47 12.66
CA GLU A 35 -6.55 -1.58 12.84
C GLU A 35 -6.37 -0.24 12.14
N LYS A 36 -5.12 0.20 11.93
CA LYS A 36 -4.79 1.47 11.30
C LYS A 36 -3.70 1.27 10.26
N ILE A 37 -3.82 2.02 9.18
CA ILE A 37 -2.84 2.09 8.10
C ILE A 37 -2.43 3.55 7.98
N LEU A 38 -1.15 3.83 8.19
CA LEU A 38 -0.61 5.18 8.20
C LEU A 38 0.53 5.29 7.19
N PRO A 39 0.45 6.18 6.21
CA PRO A 39 1.54 6.45 5.28
C PRO A 39 2.70 7.21 5.94
N SER A 40 3.87 7.21 5.31
CA SER A 40 4.84 8.29 5.48
C SER A 40 4.48 9.50 4.61
N THR A 41 4.98 10.68 4.99
CA THR A 41 4.73 11.94 4.27
C THR A 41 5.27 11.93 2.83
N ASP A 42 6.37 11.22 2.60
CA ASP A 42 7.01 11.06 1.29
C ASP A 42 6.44 9.90 0.47
N GLY A 43 5.56 9.08 1.04
CA GLY A 43 4.95 7.92 0.37
C GLY A 43 5.91 6.76 0.13
N THR A 44 7.04 6.71 0.84
CA THR A 44 8.01 5.60 0.77
C THR A 44 7.69 4.47 1.74
N PHE A 45 6.98 4.75 2.84
CA PHE A 45 6.63 3.77 3.85
C PHE A 45 5.14 3.74 4.16
N LEU A 46 4.70 2.61 4.69
CA LEU A 46 3.36 2.37 5.21
C LEU A 46 3.46 1.67 6.56
N ALA A 47 2.99 2.32 7.62
CA ALA A 47 2.86 1.73 8.94
C ALA A 47 1.50 1.03 9.06
N LEU A 48 1.55 -0.27 9.37
CA LEU A 48 0.40 -1.06 9.80
C LEU A 48 0.42 -1.12 11.31
N ALA A 49 -0.58 -0.53 11.96
CA ALA A 49 -0.65 -0.43 13.42
C ALA A 49 -1.87 -1.17 13.96
N GLY A 50 -1.68 -1.82 15.10
CA GLY A 50 -2.74 -2.47 15.85
C GLY A 50 -2.39 -2.62 17.33
N PRO A 51 -3.27 -3.21 18.15
CA PRO A 51 -3.10 -3.24 19.60
C PRO A 51 -1.85 -3.99 20.08
N LYS A 52 -1.35 -4.93 19.27
CA LYS A 52 -0.21 -5.79 19.61
C LYS A 52 1.10 -5.38 18.93
N GLY A 53 1.11 -4.29 18.14
CA GLY A 53 2.34 -3.86 17.50
C GLY A 53 2.14 -2.92 16.31
N VAL A 54 3.29 -2.52 15.76
CA VAL A 54 3.40 -1.73 14.54
C VAL A 54 4.39 -2.43 13.62
N SER A 55 4.06 -2.47 12.34
CA SER A 55 4.92 -2.97 11.27
C SER A 55 5.08 -1.90 10.23
N ILE A 56 6.32 -1.66 9.80
CA ILE A 56 6.64 -0.66 8.78
C ILE A 56 6.97 -1.42 7.50
N ILE A 57 6.29 -1.04 6.43
CA ILE A 57 6.42 -1.63 5.11
C ILE A 57 6.99 -0.58 4.16
N GLU A 58 8.03 -0.93 3.43
CA GLU A 58 8.59 -0.15 2.35
C GLU A 58 7.75 -0.33 1.08
N LEU A 59 7.27 0.79 0.54
CA LEU A 59 6.55 0.88 -0.71
C LEU A 59 7.54 0.93 -1.87
N PRO A 60 7.34 0.16 -2.96
CA PRO A 60 8.20 0.26 -4.13
C PRO A 60 8.15 1.65 -4.76
N ARG A 61 9.19 1.97 -5.52
CA ARG A 61 9.20 3.21 -6.32
C ARG A 61 8.04 3.20 -7.32
N ARG A 62 7.37 4.35 -7.44
CA ARG A 62 6.37 4.65 -8.48
C ARG A 62 7.07 5.11 -9.74
N TRP A 63 6.72 4.53 -10.89
CA TRP A 63 7.30 4.88 -12.19
C TRP A 63 6.39 4.60 -13.38
N GLY A 64 5.14 4.20 -13.15
CA GLY A 64 4.16 4.05 -14.23
C GLY A 64 3.67 5.40 -14.80
N PRO A 65 3.04 5.40 -15.99
CA PRO A 65 2.56 6.61 -16.68
C PRO A 65 1.66 7.51 -15.82
N SER A 66 0.87 6.92 -14.91
CA SER A 66 -0.01 7.66 -13.99
C SER A 66 0.47 7.62 -12.54
N GLY A 67 1.77 7.37 -12.32
CA GLY A 67 2.35 7.26 -10.98
C GLY A 67 2.02 5.93 -10.29
N GLN A 68 1.77 4.87 -11.06
CA GLN A 68 1.56 3.53 -10.55
C GLN A 68 2.85 2.92 -9.97
N TYR A 69 2.67 1.94 -9.09
CA TYR A 69 3.76 1.10 -8.62
C TYR A 69 4.15 0.09 -9.70
N GLN A 70 5.45 -0.12 -9.88
CA GLN A 70 5.94 -1.17 -10.78
C GLN A 70 5.27 -1.20 -12.17
N ASN A 71 4.96 -0.01 -12.72
CA ASN A 71 4.26 0.16 -13.99
C ASN A 71 2.84 -0.44 -14.05
N GLY A 72 2.04 -0.29 -12.99
CA GLY A 72 0.64 -0.71 -12.98
C GLY A 72 0.45 -2.20 -12.72
N LYS A 73 1.36 -2.81 -11.97
CA LYS A 73 1.27 -4.22 -11.64
C LYS A 73 0.12 -4.44 -10.64
N GLU A 74 -0.79 -5.34 -10.96
CA GLU A 74 -1.98 -5.61 -10.13
C GLU A 74 -1.63 -6.01 -8.69
N CYS A 75 -0.58 -6.82 -8.49
CA CYS A 75 -0.12 -7.27 -7.17
C CYS A 75 1.34 -6.88 -6.95
N ILE A 76 1.59 -6.08 -5.93
CA ILE A 76 2.91 -5.54 -5.61
C ILE A 76 3.36 -6.05 -4.25
N ILE A 77 4.46 -6.78 -4.23
CA ILE A 77 5.10 -7.20 -2.98
C ILE A 77 5.88 -6.02 -2.41
N CYS A 78 5.59 -5.66 -1.17
CA CYS A 78 6.19 -4.57 -0.43
C CYS A 78 7.12 -5.16 0.65
N ARG A 79 8.24 -4.50 0.94
CA ARG A 79 9.25 -5.05 1.84
C ARG A 79 8.94 -4.74 3.28
#